data_AF-A0A2E1S1C3-F1
#
_entry.id   AF-A0A2E1S1C3-F1
#
_cell.length_a   1.000
_cell.length_b   1.000
_cell.length_c   1.000
_cell.angle_alpha   90.00
_cell.angle_beta   90.00
_cell.angle_gamma   90.00
#
_symmetry.space_group_name_H-M   'P 1'
#
loop_
_entity.id
_entity.type
_entity.pdbx_description
1 polymer ?
#
loop_
_entity_poly.entity_id
_entity_poly.type
_entity_poly.pdbx_seq_one_letter_code
_entity_poly.pdbx_strand_id
1 'polypeptide(L)'
;MLNGDAKIIPDFTFLNQDSLFISNEDFKEKVYVAEFFFTSCPSICPIMNKNMKLIEERYGSRSDFGIASFTIDPDHDTPSVLKKYAEAYNVFSQNWHFLTGNKEKLYDLANKGFNIFASVNPRVEGGFEHQGYFALIDKKGYIRSRTDQFENPIVYYMGLDQENLEVQEFELLIEDIEKLLKE
;
A
#
# COMPACT_ATOMS: atom_id res chain seq x y z
N MET A 1 -6.12 -15.44 1.69
CA MET A 1 -7.52 -15.71 2.05
C MET A 1 -7.84 -14.89 3.28
N LEU A 2 -8.88 -14.06 3.22
CA LEU A 2 -9.38 -13.33 4.38
C LEU A 2 -10.67 -14.01 4.82
N ASN A 3 -10.71 -14.50 6.06
CA ASN A 3 -11.83 -15.30 6.59
C ASN A 3 -12.17 -16.57 5.80
N GLY A 4 -11.19 -17.16 5.10
CA GLY A 4 -11.40 -18.38 4.32
C GLY A 4 -11.85 -18.17 2.87
N ASP A 5 -12.02 -16.92 2.43
CA ASP A 5 -12.39 -16.59 1.05
C ASP A 5 -11.28 -15.80 0.33
N ALA A 6 -11.21 -15.96 -0.98
CA ALA A 6 -10.40 -15.11 -1.84
C ALA A 6 -11.03 -13.71 -1.87
N LYS A 7 -10.27 -12.70 -1.45
CA LYS A 7 -10.78 -11.33 -1.36
C LYS A 7 -10.31 -10.51 -2.55
N ILE A 8 -11.27 -9.98 -3.30
CA ILE A 8 -11.03 -9.00 -4.36
C ILE A 8 -11.11 -7.58 -3.79
N ILE A 9 -10.25 -6.69 -4.28
CA ILE A 9 -10.31 -5.27 -3.91
C ILE A 9 -11.60 -4.65 -4.48
N PRO A 10 -12.40 -3.94 -3.67
CA PRO A 10 -13.56 -3.21 -4.16
C PRO A 10 -13.18 -2.15 -5.20
N ASP A 11 -14.14 -1.77 -6.02
CA ASP A 11 -13.95 -0.68 -6.98
C ASP A 11 -13.63 0.63 -6.24
N PHE A 12 -12.62 1.33 -6.73
CA PHE A 12 -12.21 2.63 -6.24
C PHE A 12 -11.89 3.59 -7.40
N THR A 13 -11.98 4.87 -7.11
CA THR A 13 -11.51 5.93 -8.00
C THR A 13 -11.10 7.13 -7.15
N PHE A 14 -9.84 7.50 -7.24
CA PHE A 14 -9.22 8.56 -6.44
C PHE A 14 -8.34 9.45 -7.32
N LEU A 15 -7.95 10.62 -6.81
CA LEU A 15 -6.98 11.47 -7.49
C LEU A 15 -5.56 11.06 -7.08
N ASN A 16 -4.65 11.02 -8.03
CA ASN A 16 -3.23 10.88 -7.73
C ASN A 16 -2.53 12.24 -7.51
N GLN A 17 -1.22 12.20 -7.26
CA GLN A 17 -0.36 13.38 -7.11
C GLN A 17 -0.37 14.34 -8.31
N ASP A 18 -0.69 13.86 -9.50
CA ASP A 18 -0.77 14.65 -10.73
C ASP A 18 -2.21 15.10 -11.05
N SER A 19 -3.13 14.95 -10.08
CA SER A 19 -4.57 15.24 -10.23
C SER A 19 -5.27 14.42 -11.32
N LEU A 20 -4.74 13.24 -11.64
CA LEU A 20 -5.37 12.27 -12.53
C LEU A 20 -6.23 11.30 -11.71
N PHE A 21 -7.38 10.90 -12.27
CA PHE A 21 -8.18 9.84 -11.67
C PHE A 21 -7.50 8.49 -11.89
N ILE A 22 -7.28 7.75 -10.82
CA ILE A 22 -6.73 6.40 -10.79
C ILE A 22 -7.76 5.47 -10.14
N SER A 23 -7.91 4.29 -10.73
CA SER A 23 -8.90 3.26 -10.39
C SER A 23 -8.29 1.87 -10.46
N ASN A 24 -9.10 0.83 -10.19
CA ASN A 24 -8.67 -0.56 -10.35
C ASN A 24 -8.20 -0.88 -11.79
N GLU A 25 -8.76 -0.22 -12.82
CA GLU A 25 -8.36 -0.45 -14.21
C GLU A 25 -6.91 -0.03 -14.48
N ASP A 26 -6.40 0.98 -13.77
CA ASP A 26 -5.00 1.41 -13.86
C ASP A 26 -4.03 0.38 -13.27
N PHE A 27 -4.54 -0.57 -12.46
CA PHE A 27 -3.78 -1.70 -11.91
C PHE A 27 -4.09 -3.05 -12.57
N LYS A 28 -4.95 -3.06 -13.59
CA LYS A 28 -5.33 -4.28 -14.31
C LYS A 28 -4.12 -4.93 -14.99
N GLU A 29 -4.06 -6.26 -14.89
CA GLU A 29 -2.93 -7.08 -15.35
C GLU A 29 -1.58 -6.73 -14.69
N LYS A 30 -1.58 -5.96 -13.59
CA LYS A 30 -0.39 -5.64 -12.80
C LYS A 30 -0.43 -6.35 -11.46
N VAL A 31 0.72 -6.84 -11.02
CA VAL A 31 0.93 -7.13 -9.60
C VAL A 31 1.16 -5.78 -8.92
N TYR A 32 0.51 -5.51 -7.78
CA TYR A 32 0.77 -4.26 -7.09
C TYR A 32 0.79 -4.41 -5.57
N VAL A 33 1.50 -3.49 -4.93
CA VAL A 33 1.54 -3.37 -3.48
C VAL A 33 0.71 -2.16 -3.07
N ALA A 34 -0.14 -2.32 -2.07
CA ALA A 34 -0.95 -1.25 -1.52
C ALA A 34 -0.59 -0.97 -0.06
N GLU A 35 -0.59 0.31 0.32
CA GLU A 35 -0.42 0.77 1.70
C GLU A 35 -1.38 1.91 2.03
N PHE A 36 -1.59 2.14 3.32
CA PHE A 36 -2.30 3.32 3.83
C PHE A 36 -1.31 4.17 4.63
N PHE A 37 -1.20 5.45 4.30
CA PHE A 37 -0.19 6.37 4.83
C PHE A 37 -0.78 7.77 5.02
N PHE A 38 0.01 8.72 5.51
CA PHE A 38 -0.29 10.14 5.43
C PHE A 38 1.01 10.95 5.51
N THR A 39 1.11 12.07 4.80
CA THR A 39 2.42 12.75 4.60
C THR A 39 2.98 13.39 5.87
N SER A 40 2.11 13.72 6.83
CA SER A 40 2.47 14.37 8.09
C SER A 40 2.82 13.38 9.22
N CYS A 41 2.88 12.07 8.94
CA CYS A 41 3.19 11.05 9.94
C CYS A 41 4.65 11.15 10.42
N PRO A 42 4.88 11.42 11.72
CA PRO A 42 6.23 11.67 12.24
C PRO A 42 7.01 10.39 12.58
N SER A 43 6.37 9.21 12.57
CA SER A 43 6.92 7.99 13.19
C SER A 43 7.21 6.87 12.19
N ILE A 44 6.19 6.09 11.81
CA ILE A 44 6.36 4.83 11.08
C ILE A 44 6.50 5.01 9.57
N CYS A 45 5.92 6.09 9.02
CA CYS A 45 5.90 6.33 7.57
C CYS A 45 7.29 6.51 6.93
N PRO A 46 8.29 7.16 7.54
CA PRO A 46 9.64 7.22 6.96
C PRO A 46 10.25 5.85 6.65
N ILE A 47 10.02 4.86 7.53
CA ILE A 47 10.51 3.49 7.33
C ILE A 47 9.70 2.79 6.24
N MET A 48 8.38 2.88 6.29
CA MET A 48 7.51 2.27 5.26
C MET A 48 7.81 2.80 3.86
N ASN A 49 7.96 4.12 3.70
CA ASN A 49 8.26 4.74 2.41
C ASN A 49 9.67 4.38 1.93
N LYS A 50 10.64 4.20 2.82
CA LYS A 50 11.95 3.66 2.46
C LYS A 50 11.81 2.24 1.90
N ASN A 51 10.99 1.39 2.53
CA ASN A 51 10.74 0.04 2.04
C ASN A 51 9.95 0.03 0.72
N MET A 52 8.94 0.90 0.55
CA MET A 52 8.30 1.10 -0.76
C MET A 52 9.26 1.58 -1.84
N LYS A 53 10.21 2.46 -1.48
CA LYS A 53 11.25 2.90 -2.41
C LYS A 53 12.13 1.73 -2.88
N LEU A 54 12.49 0.81 -2.00
CA LEU A 54 13.24 -0.40 -2.38
C LEU A 54 12.43 -1.29 -3.34
N ILE A 55 11.12 -1.41 -3.14
CA ILE A 55 10.23 -2.12 -4.09
C ILE A 55 10.21 -1.41 -5.44
N GLU A 56 10.08 -0.08 -5.46
CA GLU A 56 10.13 0.71 -6.68
C GLU A 56 11.47 0.56 -7.42
N GLU A 57 12.59 0.62 -6.71
CA GLU A 57 13.92 0.44 -7.31
C GLU A 57 14.06 -0.91 -8.03
N ARG A 58 13.42 -1.96 -7.49
CA ARG A 58 13.46 -3.31 -8.06
C ARG A 58 12.46 -3.53 -9.20
N TYR A 59 11.26 -2.96 -9.11
CA TYR A 59 10.15 -3.30 -10.02
C TYR A 59 9.49 -2.10 -10.72
N GLY A 60 9.77 -0.86 -10.31
CA GLY A 60 9.10 0.36 -10.78
C GLY A 60 9.30 0.68 -12.27
N SER A 61 10.31 0.09 -12.91
CA SER A 61 10.50 0.16 -14.37
C SER A 61 9.64 -0.83 -15.16
N ARG A 62 8.97 -1.77 -14.48
CA ARG A 62 8.14 -2.79 -15.13
C ARG A 62 6.74 -2.25 -15.41
N SER A 63 6.21 -2.56 -16.60
CA SER A 63 4.85 -2.19 -16.98
C SER A 63 3.76 -3.04 -16.32
N ASP A 64 4.11 -4.24 -15.83
CA ASP A 64 3.22 -5.21 -15.16
C ASP A 64 3.31 -5.15 -13.63
N PHE A 65 3.87 -4.07 -13.08
CA PHE A 65 3.96 -3.81 -11.65
C PHE A 65 3.49 -2.40 -11.29
N GLY A 66 2.91 -2.22 -10.10
CA GLY A 66 2.52 -0.92 -9.57
C GLY A 66 2.56 -0.80 -8.04
N ILE A 67 2.39 0.42 -7.54
CA ILE A 67 2.29 0.73 -6.11
C ILE A 67 1.12 1.71 -5.91
N ALA A 68 0.29 1.44 -4.91
CA ALA A 68 -0.85 2.27 -4.53
C ALA A 68 -0.71 2.72 -3.06
N SER A 69 -0.29 3.96 -2.84
CA SER A 69 -0.20 4.55 -1.51
C SER A 69 -1.44 5.40 -1.27
N PHE A 70 -2.35 4.99 -0.40
CA PHE A 70 -3.61 5.70 -0.12
C PHE A 70 -3.48 6.58 1.12
N THR A 71 -3.74 7.89 1.01
CA THR A 71 -3.73 8.74 2.20
C THR A 71 -4.92 8.46 3.13
N ILE A 72 -4.71 8.57 4.43
CA ILE A 72 -5.78 8.59 5.46
C ILE A 72 -6.05 10.00 6.00
N ASP A 73 -5.32 11.01 5.52
CA ASP A 73 -5.49 12.43 5.82
C ASP A 73 -5.71 13.27 4.55
N PRO A 74 -6.80 13.01 3.78
CA PRO A 74 -7.03 13.69 2.51
C PRO A 74 -7.33 15.19 2.64
N ASP A 75 -7.65 15.67 3.85
CA ASP A 75 -7.86 17.09 4.14
C ASP A 75 -6.53 17.87 4.04
N HIS A 76 -5.41 17.24 4.42
CA HIS A 76 -4.06 17.76 4.26
C HIS A 76 -3.38 17.31 2.96
N ASP A 77 -3.50 16.02 2.64
CA ASP A 77 -2.83 15.34 1.54
C ASP A 77 -3.55 15.60 0.20
N THR A 78 -3.58 16.86 -0.20
CA THR A 78 -4.04 17.28 -1.54
C THR A 78 -3.09 16.76 -2.63
N PRO A 79 -3.51 16.67 -3.91
CA PRO A 79 -2.63 16.26 -5.01
C PRO A 79 -1.29 17.02 -5.02
N SER A 80 -1.31 18.33 -4.75
CA SER A 80 -0.11 19.16 -4.70
C SER A 80 0.86 18.82 -3.56
N VAL A 81 0.34 18.37 -2.41
CA VAL A 81 1.15 17.93 -1.26
C VAL A 81 1.75 16.56 -1.59
N LEU A 82 0.93 15.65 -2.12
CA LEU A 82 1.38 14.34 -2.58
C LEU A 82 2.43 14.42 -3.69
N LYS A 83 2.35 15.41 -4.58
CA LYS A 83 3.36 15.63 -5.62
C LYS A 83 4.72 15.97 -5.01
N LYS A 84 4.75 16.91 -4.07
CA LYS A 84 5.98 17.28 -3.35
C LYS A 84 6.52 16.09 -2.57
N TYR A 85 5.64 15.28 -1.99
CA TYR A 85 6.01 14.06 -1.29
C TYR A 85 6.71 13.08 -2.23
N ALA A 86 6.09 12.74 -3.37
CA ALA A 86 6.67 11.86 -4.38
C ALA A 86 8.02 12.37 -4.92
N GLU A 87 8.14 13.68 -5.14
CA GLU A 87 9.39 14.33 -5.57
C GLU A 87 10.49 14.21 -4.51
N ALA A 88 10.17 14.38 -3.22
CA ALA A 88 11.13 14.24 -2.13
C ALA A 88 11.70 12.80 -2.03
N TYR A 89 10.90 11.78 -2.37
CA TYR A 89 11.32 10.39 -2.46
C TYR A 89 11.89 9.99 -3.82
N ASN A 90 12.06 10.95 -4.74
CA ASN A 90 12.57 10.76 -6.11
C ASN A 90 11.85 9.62 -6.84
N VAL A 91 10.53 9.52 -6.67
CA VAL A 91 9.70 8.50 -7.33
C VAL A 91 9.81 8.68 -8.85
N PHE A 92 10.17 7.61 -9.55
CA PHE A 92 10.37 7.55 -10.99
C PHE A 92 9.36 6.65 -11.70
N SER A 93 8.76 5.70 -10.99
CA SER A 93 7.77 4.77 -11.51
C SER A 93 6.53 5.51 -12.00
N GLN A 94 6.09 5.19 -13.21
CA GLN A 94 4.84 5.72 -13.76
C GLN A 94 3.60 5.03 -13.14
N ASN A 95 3.78 3.90 -12.47
CA ASN A 95 2.73 3.11 -11.85
C ASN A 95 2.77 3.18 -10.31
N TRP A 96 3.48 4.16 -9.72
CA TRP A 96 3.36 4.49 -8.31
C TRP A 96 2.42 5.69 -8.17
N HIS A 97 1.25 5.45 -7.58
CA HIS A 97 0.24 6.47 -7.36
C HIS A 97 0.06 6.74 -5.88
N PHE A 98 0.23 8.00 -5.49
CA PHE A 98 -0.17 8.51 -4.18
C PHE A 98 -1.58 9.05 -4.30
N LEU A 99 -2.54 8.43 -3.60
CA LEU A 99 -3.96 8.55 -3.85
C LEU A 99 -4.69 9.30 -2.73
N THR A 100 -5.50 10.29 -3.10
CA THR A 100 -6.33 11.12 -2.21
C THR A 100 -7.74 11.29 -2.75
N GLY A 101 -8.66 11.77 -1.91
CA GLY A 101 -10.04 12.04 -2.29
C GLY A 101 -10.99 12.06 -1.11
N ASN A 102 -12.19 11.50 -1.30
CA ASN A 102 -13.19 11.50 -0.24
C ASN A 102 -12.75 10.61 0.94
N LYS A 103 -12.69 11.21 2.13
CA LYS A 103 -12.26 10.57 3.39
C LYS A 103 -13.04 9.32 3.76
N GLU A 104 -14.37 9.37 3.65
CA GLU A 104 -15.22 8.22 3.98
C GLU A 104 -14.93 7.05 3.03
N LYS A 105 -14.77 7.31 1.73
CA LYS A 105 -14.41 6.28 0.75
C LYS A 105 -13.02 5.69 0.99
N LEU A 106 -12.03 6.51 1.37
CA LEU A 106 -10.69 6.02 1.73
C LEU A 106 -10.75 5.10 2.95
N TYR A 107 -11.52 5.47 3.97
CA TYR A 107 -11.65 4.69 5.20
C TYR A 107 -12.46 3.41 4.97
N ASP A 108 -13.49 3.47 4.14
CA ASP A 108 -14.23 2.28 3.72
C ASP A 108 -13.34 1.34 2.91
N LEU A 109 -12.52 1.87 2.00
CA LEU A 109 -11.57 1.05 1.25
C LEU A 109 -10.55 0.39 2.20
N ALA A 110 -9.96 1.14 3.14
CA ALA A 110 -9.03 0.59 4.13
C ALA A 110 -9.68 -0.50 5.00
N ASN A 111 -10.75 -0.16 5.72
CA ASN A 111 -11.32 -1.00 6.75
C ASN A 111 -12.14 -2.17 6.18
N LYS A 112 -12.89 -1.95 5.10
CA LYS A 112 -13.77 -2.98 4.49
C LYS A 112 -13.12 -3.64 3.28
N GLY A 113 -12.43 -2.88 2.43
CA GLY A 113 -11.80 -3.40 1.22
C GLY A 113 -10.48 -4.11 1.49
N PHE A 114 -9.62 -3.52 2.30
CA PHE A 114 -8.32 -4.07 2.65
C PHE A 114 -8.28 -4.72 4.03
N ASN A 115 -9.28 -4.56 4.89
CA ASN A 115 -9.20 -4.99 6.30
C ASN A 115 -7.93 -4.47 7.03
N ILE A 116 -7.42 -3.31 6.60
CA ILE A 116 -6.34 -2.59 7.28
C ILE A 116 -6.99 -1.46 8.05
N PHE A 117 -6.79 -1.43 9.37
CA PHE A 117 -7.45 -0.42 10.20
C PHE A 117 -6.91 0.97 9.90
N ALA A 118 -7.82 1.93 9.69
CA ALA A 118 -7.52 3.34 9.53
C ALA A 118 -8.61 4.19 10.19
N SER A 119 -8.24 5.07 11.14
CA SER A 119 -9.16 5.98 11.81
C SER A 119 -8.46 7.24 12.31
N VAL A 120 -9.23 8.32 12.49
CA VAL A 120 -8.80 9.48 13.26
C VAL A 120 -8.66 9.06 14.73
N ASN A 121 -7.51 9.37 15.34
CA ASN A 121 -7.26 9.18 16.76
C ASN A 121 -6.40 10.32 17.29
N PRO A 122 -6.99 11.37 17.90
CA PRO A 122 -6.24 12.52 18.41
C PRO A 122 -5.25 12.19 19.55
N ARG A 123 -5.28 10.96 20.06
CA ARG A 123 -4.40 10.48 21.14
C ARG A 123 -3.10 9.87 20.63
N VAL A 124 -2.95 9.68 19.31
CA VAL A 124 -1.70 9.19 18.70
C VAL A 124 -1.00 10.33 17.98
N GLU A 125 0.32 10.22 17.85
CA GLU A 125 1.14 11.21 17.17
C GLU A 125 0.70 11.36 15.71
N GLY A 126 0.46 12.59 15.25
CA GLY A 126 -0.10 12.86 13.92
C GLY A 126 -1.63 12.75 13.82
N GLY A 127 -2.32 12.26 14.85
CA GLY A 127 -3.80 12.30 14.93
C GLY A 127 -4.53 11.19 14.15
N PHE A 128 -3.81 10.24 13.57
CA PHE A 128 -4.36 9.10 12.82
C PHE A 128 -3.74 7.77 13.28
N GLU A 129 -4.59 6.78 13.48
CA GLU A 129 -4.18 5.41 13.77
C GLU A 129 -4.33 4.58 12.50
N HIS A 130 -3.21 4.06 12.01
CA HIS A 130 -3.17 3.07 10.94
C HIS A 130 -2.09 2.04 11.20
N GLN A 131 -2.23 0.88 10.55
CA GLN A 131 -1.27 -0.19 10.64
C GLN A 131 -0.23 -0.07 9.54
N GLY A 132 1.05 -0.28 9.87
CA GLY A 132 2.17 -0.21 8.93
C GLY A 132 2.29 -1.42 8.02
N TYR A 133 1.19 -1.78 7.37
CA TYR A 133 1.04 -3.01 6.58
C TYR A 133 1.06 -2.73 5.09
N PHE A 134 1.69 -3.65 4.35
CA PHE A 134 1.61 -3.76 2.90
C PHE A 134 0.69 -4.91 2.53
N ALA A 135 -0.25 -4.64 1.64
CA ALA A 135 -1.06 -5.66 0.99
C ALA A 135 -0.48 -5.97 -0.40
N LEU A 136 -0.40 -7.26 -0.75
CA LEU A 136 -0.01 -7.72 -2.07
C LEU A 136 -1.24 -8.11 -2.88
N ILE A 137 -1.38 -7.56 -4.09
CA ILE A 137 -2.51 -7.81 -4.97
C ILE A 137 -1.99 -8.42 -6.28
N ASP A 138 -2.64 -9.49 -6.75
CA ASP A 138 -2.31 -10.11 -8.03
C ASP A 138 -2.93 -9.39 -9.24
N LYS A 139 -2.57 -9.85 -10.44
CA LYS A 139 -3.01 -9.29 -11.74
C LYS A 139 -4.54 -9.26 -11.93
N LYS A 140 -5.28 -10.03 -11.13
CA LYS A 140 -6.74 -10.14 -11.16
C LYS A 140 -7.42 -9.32 -10.05
N GLY A 141 -6.67 -8.59 -9.24
CA GLY A 141 -7.19 -7.74 -8.17
C GLY A 141 -7.45 -8.47 -6.84
N TYR A 142 -6.95 -9.70 -6.68
CA TYR A 142 -7.12 -10.45 -5.43
C TYR A 142 -5.98 -10.17 -4.45
N ILE A 143 -6.33 -9.97 -3.18
CA ILE A 143 -5.36 -9.93 -2.08
C ILE A 143 -4.75 -11.31 -1.92
N ARG A 144 -3.43 -11.39 -2.00
CA ARG A 144 -2.64 -12.60 -1.78
C ARG A 144 -2.08 -12.61 -0.37
N SER A 145 -1.99 -13.82 0.18
CA SER A 145 -1.51 -14.08 1.53
C SER A 145 -0.54 -15.24 1.50
N ARG A 146 0.38 -15.29 2.45
CA ARG A 146 1.16 -16.48 2.78
C ARG A 146 0.46 -17.28 3.89
N THR A 147 1.06 -18.40 4.23
CA THR A 147 0.83 -19.10 5.50
C THR A 147 2.14 -19.19 6.27
N ASP A 148 2.07 -19.14 7.60
CA ASP A 148 3.19 -19.46 8.47
C ASP A 148 3.42 -20.99 8.56
N GLN A 149 4.40 -21.40 9.36
CA GLN A 149 4.71 -22.81 9.62
C GLN A 149 3.59 -23.61 10.31
N PHE A 150 2.58 -22.94 10.85
CA PHE A 150 1.42 -23.51 11.53
C PHE A 150 0.14 -23.38 10.68
N GLU A 151 0.27 -23.08 9.39
CA GLU A 151 -0.83 -22.89 8.43
C GLU A 151 -1.73 -21.68 8.73
N ASN A 152 -1.31 -20.77 9.61
CA ASN A 152 -2.04 -19.52 9.84
C ASN A 152 -1.80 -18.56 8.66
N PRO A 153 -2.84 -17.89 8.14
CA PRO A 153 -2.66 -16.96 7.04
C PRO A 153 -1.95 -15.68 7.48
N ILE A 154 -0.88 -15.31 6.77
CA ILE A 154 -0.23 -14.00 6.84
C ILE A 154 -0.74 -13.19 5.64
N VAL A 155 -1.71 -12.32 5.89
CA VAL A 155 -2.39 -11.58 4.80
C VAL A 155 -1.64 -10.32 4.41
N TYR A 156 -1.02 -9.65 5.38
CA TYR A 156 -0.26 -8.44 5.14
C TYR A 156 1.18 -8.65 5.56
N TYR A 157 2.05 -7.88 4.94
CA TYR A 157 3.47 -7.86 5.23
C TYR A 157 3.76 -6.62 6.05
N MET A 158 4.50 -6.76 7.14
CA MET A 158 4.96 -5.64 7.96
C MET A 158 5.90 -4.77 7.13
N GLY A 159 5.56 -3.49 6.96
CA GLY A 159 6.39 -2.52 6.25
C GLY A 159 7.50 -1.92 7.09
N LEU A 160 7.61 -2.32 8.36
CA LEU A 160 8.60 -1.87 9.32
C LEU A 160 9.65 -2.95 9.56
N ASP A 161 10.92 -2.53 9.61
CA ASP A 161 12.03 -3.41 9.95
C ASP A 161 11.95 -3.81 11.44
N GLN A 162 12.17 -5.10 11.73
CA GLN A 162 12.15 -5.65 13.08
C GLN A 162 13.53 -6.21 13.46
N GLU A 163 14.20 -5.55 14.42
CA GLU A 163 15.59 -5.86 14.81
C GLU A 163 15.82 -7.32 15.26
N ASN A 164 14.78 -7.99 15.76
CA ASN A 164 14.88 -9.34 16.34
C ASN A 164 14.45 -10.46 15.39
N LEU A 165 14.19 -10.17 14.12
CA LEU A 165 13.83 -11.19 13.13
C LEU A 165 14.99 -11.50 12.19
N GLU A 166 15.28 -12.80 12.05
CA GLU A 166 16.25 -13.32 11.09
C GLU A 166 15.80 -13.09 9.63
N VAL A 167 14.49 -13.13 9.39
CA VAL A 167 13.88 -12.84 8.09
C VAL A 167 12.84 -11.74 8.26
N GLN A 168 13.03 -10.63 7.55
CA GLN A 168 12.08 -9.53 7.54
C GLN A 168 10.88 -9.88 6.66
N GLU A 169 9.67 -9.50 7.08
CA GLU A 169 8.46 -9.70 6.25
C GLU A 169 8.55 -8.96 4.91
N PHE A 170 9.36 -7.90 4.83
CA PHE A 170 9.72 -7.26 3.58
C PHE A 170 10.36 -8.22 2.56
N GLU A 171 11.31 -9.07 2.98
CA GLU A 171 11.95 -10.05 2.07
C GLU A 171 10.94 -11.09 1.58
N LEU A 172 10.02 -11.50 2.47
CA LEU A 172 8.93 -12.41 2.12
C LEU A 172 7.98 -11.80 1.07
N LEU A 173 7.72 -10.48 1.15
CA LEU A 173 6.93 -9.74 0.16
C LEU A 173 7.62 -9.74 -1.20
N ILE A 174 8.94 -9.48 -1.23
CA ILE A 174 9.75 -9.49 -2.46
C ILE A 174 9.66 -10.86 -3.16
N GLU A 175 9.81 -11.97 -2.43
CA GLU A 175 9.66 -13.32 -2.98
C GLU A 175 8.31 -13.55 -3.65
N ASP A 176 7.23 -13.09 -3.02
CA ASP A 176 5.87 -13.33 -3.51
C ASP A 176 5.49 -12.42 -4.67
N ILE A 177 5.99 -11.18 -4.69
CA ILE A 177 5.92 -10.32 -5.89
C ILE A 177 6.56 -11.04 -7.08
N GLU A 178 7.75 -11.63 -6.92
CA GLU A 178 8.42 -12.33 -8.02
C GLU A 178 7.66 -13.57 -8.51
N LYS A 179 6.98 -14.28 -7.62
CA LYS A 179 6.14 -15.43 -8.01
C LYS A 179 4.97 -14.95 -8.86
N LEU A 180 4.22 -13.94 -8.40
CA LEU A 180 3.06 -13.42 -9.11
C LEU A 180 3.41 -12.75 -10.44
N LEU A 181 4.59 -12.14 -10.55
CA LEU A 181 5.06 -11.56 -11.81
C LEU A 181 5.39 -12.63 -12.88
N LYS A 182 5.71 -13.87 -12.48
CA LYS A 182 6.02 -14.99 -13.38
C LYS A 182 4.79 -15.80 -13.82
N GLU A 183 3.66 -15.65 -13.12
CA GLU A 183 2.35 -16.22 -13.50
C GLU A 183 1.78 -15.51 -14.74
#